data_AF-A0A2T2U389-F1
#
_entry.id   AF-A0A2T2U389-F1
#
_cell.length_a   1.000
_cell.length_b   1.000
_cell.length_c   1.000
_cell.angle_alpha   90.00
_cell.angle_beta   90.00
_cell.angle_gamma   90.00
#
_symmetry.space_group_name_H-M   'P 1'
#
loop_
_entity.id
_entity.type
_entity.pdbx_description
1 polymer ?
#
loop_
_entity_poly.entity_id
_entity_poly.type
_entity_poly.pdbx_seq_one_letter_code
_entity_poly.pdbx_strand_id
1 'polypeptide(L)'
;GEQSSEQTDQVIVLSRDDFEDALTDAFKQLHRPDQLQENPLLYSRIVTNEASPDADVPARIETLQALIEETTEQLSADPRDEKYYRAVHHTYVRPAPTQEKAAEQLGVPFSTFRRHLNRGLERVTEILWDEEVGTSSQLGGGEDPNKTFG
;
A
#
# COMPACT_ATOMS: atom_id res chain seq x y z
N GLY A 1 13.36 -0.94 -37.40
CA GLY A 1 12.23 -1.59 -36.71
C GLY A 1 12.38 -1.20 -35.27
N GLU A 2 11.93 0.01 -35.01
CA GLU A 2 12.40 0.89 -33.96
C GLU A 2 11.81 0.56 -32.59
N GLN A 3 12.69 0.58 -31.57
CA GLN A 3 12.46 0.95 -30.17
C GLN A 3 11.63 -0.02 -29.29
N SER A 4 12.32 -0.80 -28.46
CA SER A 4 11.77 -1.36 -27.22
C SER A 4 12.80 -1.18 -26.09
N SER A 5 12.30 -0.66 -24.96
CA SER A 5 12.91 -0.57 -23.63
C SER A 5 14.14 0.32 -23.45
N GLU A 6 13.98 1.63 -23.59
CA GLU A 6 14.60 2.57 -22.64
C GLU A 6 13.69 2.61 -21.41
N GLN A 7 13.94 1.68 -20.47
CA GLN A 7 13.22 1.62 -19.20
C GLN A 7 13.78 2.74 -18.34
N THR A 8 13.27 3.95 -18.59
CA THR A 8 13.73 5.15 -17.93
C THR A 8 13.27 5.12 -16.47
N ASP A 9 14.23 5.42 -15.61
CA ASP A 9 14.14 5.68 -14.17
C ASP A 9 13.28 6.93 -13.84
N GLN A 10 12.20 7.14 -14.61
CA GLN A 10 11.33 8.28 -14.49
C GLN A 10 10.23 7.96 -13.48
N VAL A 11 10.33 8.61 -12.33
CA VAL A 11 9.23 8.71 -11.38
C VAL A 11 8.01 9.27 -12.11
N ILE A 12 6.91 8.52 -12.13
CA ILE A 12 5.66 8.98 -12.71
C ILE A 12 4.86 9.75 -11.65
N VAL A 13 4.14 10.79 -12.09
CA VAL A 13 3.19 11.50 -11.23
C VAL A 13 1.80 11.02 -11.59
N LEU A 14 1.18 10.27 -10.68
CA LEU A 14 -0.21 9.82 -10.81
C LEU A 14 -1.17 10.86 -10.27
N SER A 15 -2.37 10.95 -10.85
CA SER A 15 -3.48 11.64 -10.18
C SER A 15 -3.97 10.81 -8.99
N ARG A 16 -4.75 11.41 -8.09
CA ARG A 16 -5.30 10.67 -6.93
C ARG A 16 -6.16 9.49 -7.36
N ASP A 17 -6.98 9.70 -8.40
CA ASP A 17 -7.90 8.67 -8.91
C ASP A 17 -7.11 7.53 -9.57
N ASP A 18 -6.11 7.86 -10.41
CA ASP A 18 -5.25 6.85 -11.03
C ASP A 18 -4.44 6.06 -9.99
N PHE A 19 -4.01 6.73 -8.92
CA PHE A 19 -3.30 6.11 -7.80
C PHE A 19 -4.22 5.14 -7.04
N GLU A 20 -5.46 5.55 -6.75
CA GLU A 20 -6.43 4.69 -6.07
C GLU A 20 -6.78 3.45 -6.90
N ASP A 21 -6.97 3.62 -8.21
CA ASP A 21 -7.24 2.52 -9.14
C ASP A 21 -6.04 1.56 -9.21
N ALA A 22 -4.82 2.10 -9.33
CA ALA A 22 -3.60 1.30 -9.38
C ALA A 22 -3.35 0.56 -8.05
N LEU A 23 -3.65 1.19 -6.90
CA LEU A 23 -3.50 0.56 -5.60
C LEU A 23 -4.53 -0.55 -5.39
N THR A 24 -5.78 -0.32 -5.82
CA THR A 24 -6.83 -1.33 -5.78
C THR A 24 -6.48 -2.53 -6.65
N ASP A 25 -5.87 -2.31 -7.81
CA ASP A 25 -5.35 -3.39 -8.65
C ASP A 25 -4.18 -4.13 -7.98
N ALA A 26 -3.25 -3.38 -7.36
CA ALA A 26 -2.13 -3.96 -6.63
C ALA A 26 -2.59 -4.87 -5.48
N PHE A 27 -3.60 -4.47 -4.71
CA PHE A 27 -4.20 -5.32 -3.68
C PHE A 27 -4.74 -6.64 -4.24
N LYS A 28 -5.44 -6.60 -5.38
CA LYS A 28 -6.00 -7.82 -6.02
C LYS A 28 -4.92 -8.75 -6.54
N GLN A 29 -3.78 -8.20 -6.96
CA GLN A 29 -2.67 -8.92 -7.57
C GLN A 29 -1.51 -9.11 -6.59
N LEU A 30 -1.70 -8.86 -5.28
CA LEU A 30 -0.64 -8.81 -4.27
C LEU A 30 0.25 -10.07 -4.27
N HIS A 31 -0.34 -11.25 -4.51
CA HIS A 31 0.37 -12.54 -4.55
C HIS A 31 0.77 -13.00 -5.97
N ARG A 32 0.67 -12.12 -6.96
CA ARG A 32 0.90 -12.41 -8.39
C ARG A 32 1.92 -11.44 -8.97
N PRO A 33 3.23 -11.64 -8.72
CA PRO A 33 4.28 -10.72 -9.17
C PRO A 33 4.27 -10.50 -10.69
N ASP A 34 3.94 -11.53 -11.49
CA ASP A 34 3.80 -11.43 -12.96
C ASP A 34 2.73 -10.43 -13.42
N GLN A 35 1.81 -10.04 -12.54
CA GLN A 35 0.74 -9.08 -12.83
C GLN A 35 1.06 -7.71 -12.25
N LEU A 36 1.81 -7.65 -11.14
CA LEU A 36 2.26 -6.41 -10.53
C LEU A 36 3.30 -5.67 -11.40
N GLN A 37 4.03 -6.36 -12.27
CA GLN A 37 5.01 -5.73 -13.17
C GLN A 37 4.41 -4.66 -14.10
N GLU A 38 3.11 -4.76 -14.41
CA GLU A 38 2.39 -3.79 -15.24
C GLU A 38 1.77 -2.65 -14.42
N ASN A 39 1.88 -2.70 -13.08
CA ASN A 39 1.26 -1.72 -12.21
C ASN A 39 2.06 -0.40 -12.20
N PRO A 40 1.42 0.75 -12.47
CA PRO A 40 2.12 2.03 -12.54
C PRO A 40 2.73 2.46 -11.20
N LEU A 41 2.24 1.94 -10.06
CA LEU A 41 2.80 2.26 -8.74
C LEU A 41 4.26 1.85 -8.58
N LEU A 42 4.79 0.91 -9.38
CA LEU A 42 6.21 0.54 -9.35
C LEU A 42 7.17 1.71 -9.67
N TYR A 43 6.66 2.73 -10.35
CA TYR A 43 7.40 3.93 -10.72
C TYR A 43 6.89 5.18 -9.98
N SER A 44 5.99 5.01 -9.00
CA SER A 44 5.55 6.10 -8.13
C SER A 44 6.67 6.56 -7.19
N ARG A 45 6.52 7.74 -6.61
CA ARG A 45 7.52 8.30 -5.72
C ARG A 45 7.68 7.47 -4.44
N ILE A 46 6.59 6.95 -3.88
CA ILE A 46 6.65 6.09 -2.68
C ILE A 46 7.51 4.83 -2.88
N VAL A 47 7.40 4.16 -4.04
CA VAL A 47 8.21 2.96 -4.31
C VAL A 47 9.64 3.33 -4.65
N THR A 48 9.85 4.37 -5.47
CA THR A 48 11.19 4.79 -5.89
C THR A 48 12.02 5.42 -4.77
N ASN A 49 11.38 6.02 -3.75
CA ASN A 49 12.07 6.53 -2.56
C ASN A 49 12.58 5.41 -1.65
N GLU A 50 11.81 4.32 -1.50
CA GLU A 50 12.17 3.19 -0.64
C GLU A 50 13.04 2.15 -1.36
N ALA A 51 12.85 1.99 -2.68
CA ALA A 51 13.66 1.11 -3.49
C ALA A 51 15.06 1.70 -3.72
N SER A 52 16.05 0.81 -3.95
CA SER A 52 17.37 1.26 -4.37
C SER A 52 17.31 1.93 -5.76
N PRO A 53 18.16 2.94 -6.06
CA PRO A 53 18.16 3.61 -7.37
C PRO A 53 18.29 2.65 -8.56
N ASP A 54 19.08 1.58 -8.40
CA ASP A 54 19.30 0.55 -9.41
C ASP A 54 18.36 -0.67 -9.24
N ALA A 55 17.28 -0.54 -8.48
CA ALA A 55 16.35 -1.65 -8.24
C ALA A 55 15.66 -2.09 -9.52
N ASP A 56 15.75 -3.39 -9.79
CA ASP A 56 15.03 -4.04 -10.88
C ASP A 56 13.52 -4.15 -10.58
N VAL A 57 12.75 -4.58 -11.58
CA VAL A 57 11.30 -4.72 -11.45
C VAL A 57 10.90 -5.66 -10.30
N PRO A 58 11.52 -6.86 -10.13
CA PRO A 58 11.26 -7.71 -8.96
C PRO A 58 11.47 -7.00 -7.62
N ALA A 59 12.59 -6.29 -7.43
CA ALA A 59 12.84 -5.55 -6.19
C ALA A 59 11.81 -4.43 -5.95
N ARG A 60 11.36 -3.74 -7.00
CA ARG A 60 10.29 -2.74 -6.91
C ARG A 60 8.94 -3.37 -6.56
N ILE A 61 8.66 -4.57 -7.07
CA ILE A 61 7.45 -5.33 -6.70
C ILE A 61 7.49 -5.72 -5.22
N GLU A 62 8.62 -6.24 -4.73
CA GLU A 62 8.79 -6.58 -3.31
C GLU A 62 8.62 -5.33 -2.43
N THR A 63 9.16 -4.19 -2.86
CA THR A 63 9.00 -2.90 -2.17
C THR A 63 7.53 -2.47 -2.12
N LEU A 64 6.80 -2.56 -3.24
CA LEU A 64 5.38 -2.23 -3.30
C LEU A 64 4.54 -3.17 -2.40
N GLN A 65 4.84 -4.47 -2.40
CA GLN A 65 4.17 -5.45 -1.52
C GLN A 65 4.41 -5.09 -0.05
N ALA A 66 5.67 -4.83 0.33
CA ALA A 66 6.02 -4.43 1.68
C ALA A 66 5.30 -3.15 2.11
N LEU A 67 5.28 -2.12 1.27
CA LEU A 67 4.56 -0.86 1.55
C LEU A 67 3.07 -1.09 1.80
N ILE A 68 2.41 -1.92 0.98
CA ILE A 68 0.99 -2.25 1.14
C ILE A 68 0.75 -3.01 2.45
N GLU A 69 1.59 -4.00 2.75
CA GLU A 69 1.49 -4.82 3.96
C GLU A 69 1.74 -3.98 5.22
N GLU A 70 2.81 -3.19 5.25
CA GLU A 70 3.17 -2.31 6.35
C GLU A 70 2.10 -1.26 6.60
N THR A 71 1.64 -0.58 5.55
CA THR A 71 0.57 0.42 5.70
C THR A 71 -0.72 -0.21 6.19
N THR A 72 -1.06 -1.41 5.69
CA THR A 72 -2.20 -2.17 6.21
C THR A 72 -2.02 -2.49 7.69
N GLU A 73 -0.84 -2.95 8.11
CA GLU A 73 -0.53 -3.25 9.51
C GLU A 73 -0.60 -2.00 10.40
N GLN A 74 -0.26 -0.81 9.90
CA GLN A 74 -0.41 0.45 10.64
C GLN A 74 -1.86 0.73 11.06
N LEU A 75 -2.85 0.32 10.26
CA LEU A 75 -4.28 0.46 10.63
C LEU A 75 -4.63 -0.36 11.89
N SER A 76 -3.86 -1.39 12.22
CA SER A 76 -4.08 -2.18 13.44
C SER A 76 -3.72 -1.41 14.71
N ALA A 77 -2.90 -0.36 14.61
CA ALA A 77 -2.44 0.43 15.75
C ALA A 77 -3.53 1.34 16.33
N ASP A 78 -4.51 1.78 15.52
CA ASP A 78 -5.67 2.54 15.99
C ASP A 78 -6.88 1.60 16.22
N PRO A 79 -7.43 1.52 17.44
CA PRO A 79 -8.65 0.75 17.73
C PRO A 79 -9.85 1.12 16.83
N ARG A 80 -9.88 2.34 16.27
CA ARG A 80 -10.92 2.78 15.34
C ARG A 80 -10.78 2.11 13.97
N ASP A 81 -9.56 1.84 13.55
CA ASP A 81 -9.23 1.30 12.23
C ASP A 81 -8.99 -0.22 12.25
N GLU A 82 -8.89 -0.83 13.43
CA GLU A 82 -8.70 -2.28 13.61
C GLU A 82 -9.68 -3.14 12.79
N LYS A 83 -10.95 -2.73 12.70
CA LYS A 83 -11.97 -3.44 11.91
C LYS A 83 -11.74 -3.36 10.39
N TYR A 84 -11.13 -2.27 9.93
CA TYR A 84 -10.75 -2.07 8.53
C TYR A 84 -9.49 -2.86 8.21
N TYR A 85 -8.49 -2.81 9.10
CA TYR A 85 -7.32 -3.68 9.06
C TYR A 85 -7.73 -5.14 8.90
N ARG A 86 -8.58 -5.66 9.80
CA ARG A 86 -9.01 -7.06 9.78
C ARG A 86 -9.66 -7.44 8.44
N ALA A 87 -10.46 -6.55 7.85
CA ALA A 87 -11.12 -6.79 6.57
C ALA A 87 -10.11 -6.83 5.41
N VAL A 88 -9.20 -5.86 5.32
CA VAL A 88 -8.16 -5.79 4.28
C VAL A 88 -7.21 -6.98 4.41
N HIS A 89 -6.71 -7.23 5.63
CA HIS A 89 -5.77 -8.30 5.92
C HIS A 89 -6.32 -9.68 5.54
N HIS A 90 -7.58 -10.00 5.90
CA HIS A 90 -8.17 -11.31 5.54
C HIS A 90 -8.62 -11.42 4.07
N THR A 91 -8.61 -10.31 3.33
CA THR A 91 -8.96 -10.29 1.90
C THR A 91 -7.72 -10.42 1.03
N TYR A 92 -6.65 -9.69 1.34
CA TYR A 92 -5.52 -9.51 0.45
C TYR A 92 -4.19 -10.00 1.03
N VAL A 93 -3.87 -9.69 2.29
CA VAL A 93 -2.58 -10.07 2.90
C VAL A 93 -2.55 -11.57 3.25
N ARG A 94 -3.60 -12.06 3.92
CA ARG A 94 -3.87 -13.48 4.17
C ARG A 94 -5.25 -13.84 3.59
N PRO A 95 -5.34 -14.07 2.27
CA PRO A 95 -6.61 -14.23 1.61
C PRO A 95 -7.34 -15.48 2.10
N ALA A 96 -8.58 -15.30 2.57
CA ALA A 96 -9.52 -16.40 2.70
C ALA A 96 -9.95 -16.90 1.31
N PRO A 97 -10.48 -18.13 1.19
CA PRO A 97 -10.93 -18.67 -0.10
C PRO A 97 -11.97 -17.79 -0.82
N THR A 98 -12.79 -17.06 -0.05
CA THR A 98 -13.73 -16.05 -0.56
C THR A 98 -13.89 -14.91 0.45
N GLN A 99 -14.36 -13.74 -0.01
CA GLN A 99 -14.71 -12.62 0.86
C GLN A 99 -15.83 -12.97 1.87
N GLU A 100 -16.80 -13.81 1.48
CA GLU A 100 -17.84 -14.30 2.40
C GLU A 100 -17.23 -15.15 3.52
N LYS A 101 -16.23 -15.99 3.21
CA LYS A 101 -15.48 -16.75 4.22
C LYS A 101 -14.64 -15.85 5.13
N ALA A 102 -14.05 -14.79 4.61
CA ALA A 102 -13.40 -13.77 5.44
C ALA A 102 -14.41 -13.10 6.40
N ALA A 103 -15.61 -12.76 5.91
CA ALA A 103 -16.67 -12.18 6.74
C ALA A 103 -17.13 -13.13 7.85
N GLU A 104 -17.33 -14.42 7.53
CA GLU A 104 -17.66 -15.48 8.49
C GLU A 104 -16.57 -15.62 9.57
N GLN A 105 -15.29 -15.64 9.19
CA GLN A 105 -14.16 -15.74 10.12
C GLN A 105 -14.09 -14.54 11.07
N LEU A 106 -14.44 -13.35 10.58
CA LEU A 106 -14.50 -12.12 11.36
C LEU A 106 -15.79 -11.98 12.19
N GLY A 107 -16.75 -12.89 12.02
CA GLY A 107 -18.03 -12.87 12.74
C GLY A 107 -18.93 -11.69 12.38
N VAL A 108 -18.80 -11.13 11.16
CA VAL A 108 -19.56 -9.96 10.70
C VAL A 108 -20.44 -10.28 9.49
N PRO A 109 -21.59 -9.59 9.31
CA PRO A 109 -22.39 -9.73 8.09
C PRO A 109 -21.60 -9.32 6.85
N PHE A 110 -21.84 -9.99 5.71
CA PHE A 110 -21.11 -9.72 4.47
C PHE A 110 -21.21 -8.26 3.99
N SER A 111 -22.37 -7.60 4.14
CA SER A 111 -22.54 -6.18 3.82
C SER A 111 -21.68 -5.27 4.70
N THR A 112 -21.53 -5.62 5.98
CA THR A 112 -20.69 -4.90 6.94
C THR A 112 -19.22 -5.12 6.62
N PHE A 113 -18.84 -6.35 6.29
CA PHE A 113 -17.51 -6.69 5.81
C PHE A 113 -17.13 -5.87 4.58
N ARG A 114 -17.97 -5.83 3.55
CA ARG A 114 -17.70 -5.03 2.33
C ARG A 114 -17.52 -3.55 2.64
N ARG A 115 -18.31 -3.01 3.57
CA ARG A 115 -18.13 -1.62 4.03
C ARG A 115 -16.78 -1.44 4.74
N HIS A 116 -16.39 -2.38 5.60
CA HIS A 116 -15.09 -2.31 6.28
C HIS A 116 -13.92 -2.44 5.29
N LEU A 117 -14.04 -3.33 4.31
CA LEU A 117 -13.04 -3.52 3.26
C LEU A 117 -12.84 -2.24 2.46
N ASN A 118 -13.91 -1.64 1.94
CA ASN A 118 -13.81 -0.38 1.19
C ASN A 118 -13.20 0.73 2.04
N ARG A 119 -13.59 0.86 3.31
CA ARG A 119 -12.99 1.87 4.21
C ARG A 119 -11.52 1.59 4.53
N GLY A 120 -11.11 0.33 4.58
CA GLY A 120 -9.71 -0.02 4.74
C GLY A 120 -8.89 0.35 3.50
N LEU A 121 -9.40 0.05 2.30
CA LEU A 121 -8.76 0.48 1.06
C LEU A 121 -8.65 2.01 0.98
N GLU A 122 -9.75 2.74 1.22
CA GLU A 122 -9.75 4.21 1.29
C GLU A 122 -8.66 4.73 2.27
N ARG A 123 -8.54 4.12 3.45
CA ARG A 123 -7.58 4.55 4.48
C ARG A 123 -6.12 4.28 4.07
N VAL A 124 -5.83 3.12 3.47
CA VAL A 124 -4.49 2.83 2.96
C VAL A 124 -4.15 3.78 1.80
N THR A 125 -5.10 4.03 0.90
CA THR A 125 -4.96 5.02 -0.18
C THR A 125 -4.62 6.39 0.39
N GLU A 126 -5.33 6.86 1.42
CA GLU A 126 -5.05 8.16 2.05
C GLU A 126 -3.63 8.25 2.60
N ILE A 127 -3.15 7.23 3.32
CA ILE A 127 -1.82 7.23 3.94
C ILE A 127 -0.73 7.27 2.86
N LEU A 128 -0.80 6.34 1.89
CA LEU A 128 0.20 6.27 0.82
C LEU A 128 0.14 7.48 -0.12
N TRP A 129 -1.05 8.04 -0.34
CA TRP A 129 -1.20 9.26 -1.14
C TRP A 129 -0.57 10.47 -0.47
N ASP A 130 -0.75 10.63 0.85
CA ASP A 130 -0.13 11.73 1.60
C ASP A 130 1.41 11.67 1.52
N GLU A 131 1.98 10.47 1.51
CA GLU A 131 3.42 10.23 1.25
C GLU A 131 3.81 10.55 -0.20
N GLU A 132 3.01 10.12 -1.18
CA GLU A 132 3.22 10.38 -2.61
C GLU A 132 3.21 11.88 -2.95
N VAL A 133 2.33 12.68 -2.34
CA VAL A 133 2.30 14.13 -2.56
C VAL A 133 3.24 14.90 -1.62
N GLY A 134 3.81 14.24 -0.61
CA GLY A 134 4.77 14.84 0.33
C GLY A 134 4.10 15.71 1.37
N THR A 135 2.82 15.43 1.65
CA THR A 135 2.06 16.06 2.73
C THR A 135 2.44 15.46 4.08
N SER A 136 3.23 14.38 4.11
CA SER A 136 3.97 13.88 5.29
C SER A 136 5.07 14.85 5.74
N SER A 137 4.68 16.08 6.02
CA SER A 137 5.49 17.02 6.78
C SER A 137 5.55 16.50 8.21
N GLN A 138 6.62 15.78 8.53
CA GLN A 138 7.30 15.92 9.81
C GLN A 138 6.39 15.77 11.05
N LEU A 139 5.88 14.56 11.30
CA LEU A 139 5.29 14.20 12.59
C LEU A 139 5.87 12.87 13.09
N GLY A 140 7.17 12.88 13.42
CA GLY A 140 7.85 11.72 13.99
C GLY A 140 9.34 11.93 14.18
N GLY A 141 9.75 12.87 15.05
CA GLY A 141 11.17 13.09 15.34
C GLY A 141 11.46 14.35 16.15
N GLY A 142 10.73 14.58 17.24
CA GLY A 142 11.21 15.46 18.30
C GLY A 142 12.38 14.78 19.02
N GLU A 143 13.56 14.75 18.41
CA GLU A 143 14.79 14.56 19.15
C GLU A 143 15.15 15.90 19.79
N ASP A 144 14.82 16.02 21.08
CA ASP A 144 15.33 17.10 21.94
C ASP A 144 16.87 17.10 21.90
N PRO A 145 17.55 18.17 21.43
CA PRO A 145 19.00 18.26 21.48
C PRO A 145 19.55 18.47 22.91
N ASN A 146 18.75 18.24 23.94
CA ASN A 146 19.10 18.53 25.33
C ASN A 146 18.76 17.40 26.32
N LYS A 147 18.87 16.14 25.89
CA LYS A 147 18.93 15.02 26.84
C LYS A 147 20.37 14.78 27.30
N THR A 148 20.77 15.67 28.20
CA THR A 148 21.89 15.59 29.13
C THR A 148 22.22 14.15 29.55
N PHE A 149 23.44 13.70 29.23
CA PHE A 149 24.15 12.67 29.98
C PHE A 149 25.54 13.21 30.32
N GLY A 150 25.81 13.36 31.62
CA GLY A 150 27.16 13.60 32.17
C GLY A 150 27.56 15.06 32.30
#